data_AF-A9BYP1-F1
#
_entry.id   AF-A9BYP1-F1
#
_cell.length_a   1.000
_cell.length_b   1.000
_cell.length_c   1.000
_cell.angle_alpha   90.00
_cell.angle_beta   90.00
_cell.angle_gamma   90.00
#
_symmetry.space_group_name_H-M   'P 1'
#
loop_
_entity.id
_entity.type
_entity.pdbx_description
1 polymer ?
#
loop_
_entity_poly.entity_id
_entity_poly.type
_entity_poly.pdbx_seq_one_letter_code
_entity_poly.pdbx_strand_id
1 'polypeptide(L)'
;MEQVPDERLQQRIYDANRAREVLENEAFSGAFVAIESEVIEEWKKSPARDAEGREKLWAYLQLLKKVRTHLESTMKDGQIAELDLNHNRSLRQRVKDGWDSLTE
;
A
#
# COMPACT_ATOMS: atom_id res chain seq x y z
N MET A 1 7.11 -19.31 15.58
CA MET A 1 5.67 -19.48 15.89
C MET A 1 4.91 -19.05 14.66
N GLU A 2 4.15 -19.96 14.05
CA GLU A 2 3.35 -19.68 12.86
C GLU A 2 2.11 -18.88 13.30
N GLN A 3 1.92 -17.69 12.74
CA GLN A 3 0.80 -16.81 13.11
C GLN A 3 -0.53 -17.45 12.71
N VAL A 4 -1.55 -17.29 13.55
CA VAL A 4 -2.90 -17.80 13.26
C VAL A 4 -3.46 -17.04 12.05
N PRO A 5 -4.18 -17.69 11.10
CA PRO A 5 -4.62 -17.04 9.85
C PRO A 5 -5.32 -15.68 10.03
N ASP A 6 -6.14 -15.53 11.07
CA ASP A 6 -6.85 -14.26 11.34
C ASP A 6 -5.90 -13.15 11.83
N GLU A 7 -4.83 -13.48 12.58
CA GLU A 7 -3.83 -12.50 13.06
C GLU A 7 -3.04 -11.91 11.90
N ARG A 8 -2.66 -12.74 10.92
CA ARG A 8 -1.97 -12.28 9.71
C ARG A 8 -2.86 -11.36 8.86
N LEU A 9 -4.16 -11.65 8.77
CA LEU A 9 -5.11 -10.79 8.08
C LEU A 9 -5.27 -9.46 8.82
N GLN A 10 -5.36 -9.48 10.15
CA GLN A 10 -5.41 -8.26 10.96
C GLN A 10 -4.16 -7.39 10.80
N GLN A 11 -2.97 -7.99 10.74
CA GLN A 11 -1.73 -7.25 10.50
C GLN A 11 -1.76 -6.53 9.13
N ARG A 12 -2.19 -7.22 8.07
CA ARG A 12 -2.31 -6.61 6.72
C ARG A 12 -3.31 -5.45 6.71
N ILE A 13 -4.43 -5.57 7.44
CA ILE A 13 -5.42 -4.49 7.57
C ILE A 13 -4.80 -3.30 8.32
N TYR A 14 -4.06 -3.55 9.40
CA TYR A 14 -3.35 -2.51 10.14
C TYR A 14 -2.34 -1.78 9.24
N ASP A 15 -1.50 -2.51 8.51
CA ASP A 15 -0.50 -1.94 7.61
C ASP A 15 -1.15 -1.11 6.50
N ALA A 16 -2.29 -1.57 5.95
CA ALA A 16 -3.06 -0.82 4.96
C ALA A 16 -3.62 0.49 5.51
N ASN A 17 -4.08 0.51 6.75
CA ASN A 17 -4.56 1.73 7.39
C ASN A 17 -3.42 2.75 7.57
N ARG A 18 -2.23 2.28 7.99
CA ARG A 18 -1.02 3.13 8.06
C ARG A 18 -0.61 3.65 6.68
N ALA A 19 -0.63 2.81 5.66
CA ALA A 19 -0.33 3.23 4.29
C ALA A 19 -1.31 4.28 3.78
N ARG A 20 -2.61 4.12 4.08
CA ARG A 20 -3.65 5.11 3.76
C ARG A 20 -3.37 6.45 4.43
N GLU A 21 -3.05 6.46 5.72
CA GLU A 21 -2.72 7.69 6.44
C GLU A 21 -1.57 8.47 5.81
N VAL A 22 -0.55 7.78 5.30
CA VAL A 22 0.56 8.43 4.58
C VAL A 22 0.08 8.98 3.24
N LEU A 23 -0.68 8.19 2.46
CA LEU A 23 -1.14 8.58 1.13
C LEU A 23 -2.15 9.75 1.15
N GLU A 24 -2.96 9.84 2.19
CA GLU A 24 -3.96 10.90 2.39
C GLU A 24 -3.39 12.13 3.12
N ASN A 25 -2.16 12.04 3.64
CA ASN A 25 -1.52 13.16 4.29
C ASN A 25 -1.12 14.25 3.28
N GLU A 26 -1.66 15.46 3.45
CA GLU A 26 -1.40 16.59 2.55
C GLU A 26 0.06 17.02 2.53
N ALA A 27 0.78 16.95 3.66
CA ALA A 27 2.20 17.30 3.71
C ALA A 27 3.06 16.28 2.95
N PHE A 28 2.75 14.99 3.06
CA PHE A 28 3.39 13.94 2.26
C PHE A 28 3.10 14.13 0.77
N SER A 29 1.84 14.34 0.40
CA SER A 29 1.44 14.58 -1.00
C SER A 29 2.15 15.81 -1.58
N GLY A 30 2.17 16.91 -0.82
CA GLY A 30 2.85 18.14 -1.20
C GLY A 30 4.35 17.95 -1.40
N ALA A 31 5.02 17.27 -0.46
CA ALA A 31 6.45 16.95 -0.58
C ALA A 31 6.74 16.06 -1.79
N PHE A 32 5.89 15.05 -2.04
CA PHE A 32 6.05 14.15 -3.17
C PHE A 32 5.96 14.89 -4.51
N VAL A 33 4.93 15.74 -4.68
CA VAL A 33 4.72 16.54 -5.89
C VAL A 33 5.84 17.56 -6.09
N ALA A 34 6.30 18.20 -5.00
CA ALA A 34 7.40 19.16 -5.06
C ALA A 34 8.70 18.50 -5.54
N ILE A 35 9.09 17.36 -4.95
CA ILE A 35 10.30 16.62 -5.33
C ILE A 35 10.19 16.08 -6.77
N GLU A 36 9.04 15.52 -7.16
CA GLU A 36 8.83 15.05 -8.54
C GLU A 36 9.02 16.19 -9.55
N SER A 37 8.45 17.37 -9.26
CA SER A 37 8.57 18.55 -10.11
C SER A 37 10.01 19.04 -10.21
N GLU A 38 10.71 19.12 -9.07
CA GLU A 38 12.11 19.53 -9.00
C GLU A 38 13.01 18.63 -9.87
N VAL A 39 12.92 17.31 -9.68
CA VAL A 39 13.73 16.33 -10.44
C VAL A 39 13.44 16.41 -11.94
N ILE A 40 12.17 16.58 -12.34
CA ILE A 40 11.78 16.73 -13.74
C ILE A 40 12.34 18.02 -14.35
N GLU A 41 12.28 19.13 -13.62
CA GLU A 41 12.80 20.42 -14.09
C GLU A 41 14.32 20.42 -14.20
N GLU A 42 15.04 19.80 -13.25
CA GLU A 42 16.48 19.60 -13.35
C GLU A 42 16.85 18.74 -14.57
N TRP A 43 16.10 17.66 -14.80
CA TRP A 43 16.34 16.80 -15.96
C TRP A 43 16.11 17.55 -17.27
N LYS A 44 15.08 18.40 -17.37
CA LYS A 44 14.85 19.25 -18.56
C LYS A 44 15.97 20.26 -18.80
N LYS A 45 16.54 20.83 -17.73
CA LYS A 45 17.63 21.83 -17.80
C LYS A 45 19.01 21.22 -18.03
N SER A 46 19.16 19.92 -17.76
CA SER A 46 20.45 19.23 -17.97
C SER A 46 20.87 19.24 -19.44
N PRO A 47 22.15 19.50 -19.75
CA PRO A 47 22.64 19.54 -21.11
C PRO A 47 22.70 18.12 -21.72
N ALA A 48 22.48 18.00 -23.04
CA ALA A 48 22.46 16.70 -23.72
C ALA A 48 23.75 15.88 -23.56
N ARG A 49 24.90 16.54 -23.33
CA ARG A 49 26.19 15.88 -23.07
C ARG A 49 26.28 15.22 -21.69
N ASP A 50 25.41 15.58 -20.76
CA ASP A 50 25.38 15.04 -19.39
C ASP A 50 24.42 13.83 -19.32
N ALA A 51 24.77 12.77 -20.02
CA ALA A 51 23.97 11.54 -20.04
C ALA A 51 23.87 10.89 -18.66
N GLU A 52 24.99 10.88 -17.90
CA GLU A 52 25.04 10.27 -16.58
C GLU A 52 24.19 11.02 -15.55
N GLY A 53 24.23 12.35 -15.53
CA GLY A 53 23.38 13.15 -14.65
C GLY A 53 21.88 12.94 -14.95
N ARG A 54 21.54 12.85 -16.24
CA ARG A 54 20.16 12.57 -16.69
C ARG A 54 19.66 11.21 -16.25
N GLU A 55 20.51 10.19 -16.31
CA GLU A 55 20.16 8.84 -15.85
C GLU A 55 19.95 8.79 -14.33
N LYS A 56 20.78 9.49 -13.56
CA LYS A 56 20.61 9.61 -12.10
C LYS A 56 19.29 10.28 -11.72
N LEU A 57 18.95 11.39 -12.35
CA LEU A 57 17.67 12.07 -12.13
C LEU A 57 16.48 11.18 -12.49
N TRP A 58 16.57 10.43 -13.58
CA TRP A 58 15.55 9.44 -13.93
C TRP A 58 15.41 8.36 -12.86
N ALA A 59 16.53 7.83 -12.35
CA ALA A 59 16.52 6.83 -11.27
C ALA A 59 15.88 7.36 -9.99
N TYR A 60 16.14 8.62 -9.62
CA TYR A 60 15.47 9.29 -8.49
C TYR A 60 13.96 9.37 -8.69
N LEU A 61 13.51 9.76 -9.88
CA LEU A 61 12.09 9.79 -10.22
C LEU A 61 11.44 8.40 -10.13
N GLN A 62 12.13 7.35 -10.61
CA GLN A 62 11.62 5.98 -10.50
C GLN A 62 11.54 5.51 -9.05
N LEU A 63 12.54 5.85 -8.22
CA LEU A 63 12.53 5.51 -6.80
C LEU A 63 11.35 6.18 -6.09
N LEU A 64 11.15 7.49 -6.33
CA LEU A 64 10.03 8.24 -5.77
C LEU A 64 8.69 7.57 -6.13
N LYS A 65 8.49 7.24 -7.41
CA LYS A 65 7.30 6.50 -7.88
C LYS A 65 7.15 5.14 -7.19
N LYS A 66 8.25 4.40 -7.02
CA LYS A 66 8.23 3.09 -6.36
C LYS A 66 7.78 3.18 -4.90
N VAL A 67 8.15 4.23 -4.17
CA VAL A 67 7.66 4.46 -2.80
C VAL A 67 6.14 4.56 -2.79
N ARG A 68 5.56 5.39 -3.66
CA ARG A 68 4.11 5.55 -3.76
C ARG A 68 3.41 4.25 -4.15
N THR A 69 3.93 3.57 -5.18
CA THR A 69 3.40 2.27 -5.63
C THR A 69 3.40 1.23 -4.50
N HIS A 70 4.44 1.21 -3.66
CA HIS A 70 4.51 0.28 -2.54
C HIS A 70 3.45 0.57 -1.46
N LEU A 71 3.22 1.83 -1.13
CA LEU A 71 2.16 2.24 -0.21
C LEU A 71 0.77 1.91 -0.78
N GLU A 72 0.54 2.18 -2.06
CA GLU A 72 -0.72 1.85 -2.74
C GLU A 72 -0.97 0.34 -2.77
N SER A 73 0.07 -0.47 -3.03
CA SER A 73 -0.01 -1.93 -2.98
C SER A 73 -0.35 -2.41 -1.58
N THR A 74 0.33 -1.91 -0.56
CA THR A 74 0.09 -2.26 0.85
C THR A 74 -1.35 -1.95 1.25
N MET A 75 -1.87 -0.79 0.85
CA MET A 75 -3.26 -0.40 1.09
C MET A 75 -4.25 -1.37 0.43
N LYS A 76 -4.04 -1.73 -0.85
CA LYS A 76 -4.88 -2.69 -1.57
C LYS A 76 -4.81 -4.09 -0.96
N ASP A 77 -3.63 -4.52 -0.53
CA ASP A 77 -3.44 -5.83 0.08
C ASP A 77 -4.21 -5.99 1.39
N GLY A 78 -4.34 -4.92 2.19
CA GLY A 78 -5.17 -4.94 3.39
C GLY A 78 -6.67 -4.83 3.11
N GLN A 79 -7.11 -4.15 2.04
CA GLN A 79 -8.51 -4.19 1.61
C GLN A 79 -8.95 -5.61 1.26
N ILE A 80 -8.09 -6.37 0.57
CA ILE A 80 -8.34 -7.79 0.29
C ILE A 80 -8.38 -8.59 1.60
N ALA A 81 -7.45 -8.34 2.52
CA ALA A 81 -7.43 -9.02 3.81
C ALA A 81 -8.69 -8.78 4.66
N GLU A 82 -9.26 -7.58 4.59
CA GLU A 82 -10.53 -7.24 5.24
C GLU A 82 -11.70 -8.02 4.66
N LEU A 83 -11.77 -8.14 3.32
CA LEU A 83 -12.76 -8.96 2.65
C LEU A 83 -12.65 -10.44 3.04
N ASP A 84 -11.43 -10.99 3.05
CA ASP A 84 -11.16 -12.37 3.44
C ASP A 84 -11.59 -12.65 4.89
N LEU A 85 -11.25 -11.73 5.80
CA LEU A 85 -11.57 -11.85 7.23
C LEU A 85 -13.09 -11.78 7.47
N ASN A 86 -13.80 -10.90 6.77
CA ASN A 86 -15.26 -10.82 6.83
C ASN A 86 -15.92 -12.07 6.25
N HIS A 87 -15.40 -12.58 5.14
CA HIS A 87 -15.87 -13.82 4.53
C HIS A 87 -15.71 -15.01 5.49
N ASN A 88 -14.53 -15.19 6.09
CA ASN A 88 -14.25 -16.26 7.05
C ASN A 88 -15.17 -16.21 8.27
N ARG A 89 -15.42 -15.01 8.82
CA ARG A 89 -16.38 -14.81 9.91
C ARG A 89 -17.79 -15.22 9.52
N SER A 90 -18.24 -14.84 8.32
CA SER A 90 -19.58 -15.19 7.83
C SER A 90 -19.77 -16.70 7.68
N LEU A 91 -18.74 -17.42 7.20
CA LEU A 91 -18.79 -18.87 7.08
C LEU A 91 -18.85 -19.56 8.44
N ARG A 92 -18.01 -19.13 9.40
CA ARG A 92 -18.04 -19.66 10.76
C ARG A 92 -19.38 -19.44 11.44
N GLN A 93 -19.99 -18.27 11.24
CA GLN A 93 -21.32 -17.98 11.79
C GLN A 93 -22.38 -18.92 11.22
N ARG A 94 -22.42 -19.11 9.90
CA ARG A 94 -23.37 -20.04 9.25
C ARG A 94 -23.22 -21.48 9.73
N VAL A 95 -21.98 -21.94 9.92
CA VAL A 95 -21.71 -23.28 10.46
C VAL A 95 -22.21 -23.40 11.89
N LYS A 96 -21.97 -22.38 12.72
CA LYS A 96 -22.45 -22.33 14.10
C LYS A 96 -23.98 -22.36 14.15
N ASP A 97 -24.65 -21.50 13.38
CA ASP A 97 -26.12 -21.43 13.35
C ASP A 97 -26.74 -22.77 12.90
N GLY A 98 -26.14 -23.42 11.91
CA GLY A 98 -26.57 -24.74 11.46
C GLY A 98 -26.34 -25.83 12.50
N TRP A 99 -25.22 -25.80 13.22
CA TRP A 99 -24.96 -26.73 14.33
C TRP A 99 -25.97 -26.55 15.46
N ASP A 100 -26.19 -25.31 15.90
CA ASP A 100 -27.09 -24.98 17.00
C ASP A 100 -28.51 -25.50 16.68
N SER A 101 -28.97 -25.35 15.43
CA SER A 101 -30.27 -25.86 14.95
C SER A 101 -30.45 -27.38 14.95
N LEU A 102 -29.36 -28.16 15.00
CA LEU A 102 -29.39 -29.63 15.08
C LEU A 102 -29.36 -30.13 16.52
N THR A 103 -29.03 -29.25 17.47
CA THR A 103 -28.89 -29.57 18.90
C THR A 103 -30.03 -29.02 19.77
N GLU A 104 -30.90 -28.18 19.21
CA GLU A 104 -32.21 -27.78 19.77
C GLU A 104 -33.32 -28.78 19.42
#